data_AF-A0A4V1TYW9-F1
#
_entry.id   AF-A0A4V1TYW9-F1
#
_cell.length_a   1.000
_cell.length_b   1.000
_cell.length_c   1.000
_cell.angle_alpha   90.00
_cell.angle_beta   90.00
_cell.angle_gamma   90.00
#
_symmetry.space_group_name_H-M   'P 1'
#
loop_
_entity.id
_entity.type
_entity.pdbx_description
1 polymer ?
#
loop_
_entity_poly.entity_id
_entity_poly.type
_entity_poly.pdbx_seq_one_letter_code
_entity_poly.pdbx_strand_id
1 'polypeptide(L)'
;MNLSDSLNLGCMCRTLDPARLRDQLETDPRLAGLADQLDRTHPHLFSQTVVFLDPQTRDAVAHAVAAIERVMSLPAWQEASLA
;
A
#
# COMPACT_ATOMS: atom_id res chain seq x y z
N MET A 1 16.26 -17.74 -0.46
CA MET A 1 15.88 -16.40 -0.91
C MET A 1 15.44 -16.51 -2.35
N ASN A 2 14.19 -16.15 -2.67
CA ASN A 2 13.65 -16.30 -4.02
C ASN A 2 13.98 -15.07 -4.89
N LEU A 3 13.56 -15.07 -6.17
CA LEU A 3 13.83 -13.96 -7.09
C LEU A 3 13.21 -12.65 -6.58
N SER A 4 11.98 -12.69 -6.10
CA SER A 4 11.28 -11.52 -5.55
C SER A 4 12.03 -10.92 -4.37
N ASP A 5 12.49 -11.74 -3.42
CA ASP A 5 13.33 -11.31 -2.29
C ASP A 5 14.60 -10.60 -2.77
N SER A 6 15.25 -11.15 -3.80
CA SER A 6 16.50 -10.60 -4.35
C SER A 6 16.26 -9.26 -5.05
N LEU A 7 15.15 -9.12 -5.78
CA LEU A 7 14.75 -7.87 -6.42
C LEU A 7 14.35 -6.80 -5.41
N ASN A 8 13.71 -7.18 -4.30
CA ASN A 8 13.37 -6.27 -3.21
C ASN A 8 14.60 -5.69 -2.50
N LEU A 9 15.71 -6.42 -2.48
CA LEU A 9 16.96 -5.97 -1.87
C LEU A 9 17.86 -5.16 -2.81
N GLY A 10 17.71 -5.35 -4.13
CA GLY A 10 18.66 -4.85 -5.13
C GLY A 10 18.09 -3.93 -6.21
N CYS A 11 16.77 -3.88 -6.43
CA CYS A 11 16.18 -2.97 -7.42
C CYS A 11 15.75 -1.65 -6.78
N MET A 12 16.31 -0.53 -7.24
CA MET A 12 15.79 0.82 -7.01
C MET A 12 14.69 1.18 -8.04
N CYS A 13 13.80 0.24 -8.29
CA CYS A 13 12.70 0.38 -9.25
C CYS A 13 11.76 1.51 -8.76
N ARG A 14 11.87 2.70 -9.36
CA ARG A 14 11.05 3.87 -9.01
C ARG A 14 9.63 3.70 -9.57
N THR A 15 8.64 3.72 -8.68
CA THR A 15 7.21 3.64 -9.04
C THR A 15 6.65 5.00 -9.41
N LEU A 16 6.69 5.90 -8.44
CA LEU A 16 6.08 7.21 -8.51
C LEU A 16 7.17 8.27 -8.37
N ASP A 17 7.15 9.24 -9.28
CA ASP A 17 7.97 10.43 -9.21
C ASP A 17 7.19 11.54 -8.49
N PRO A 18 7.58 11.94 -7.26
CA PRO A 18 6.84 12.95 -6.51
C PRO A 18 6.78 14.31 -7.21
N ALA A 19 7.82 14.69 -7.96
CA ALA A 19 7.83 15.95 -8.69
C ALA A 19 6.81 15.92 -9.84
N ARG A 20 6.82 14.83 -10.62
CA ARG A 20 5.86 14.64 -11.71
C ARG A 20 4.43 14.52 -11.20
N LEU A 21 4.21 13.87 -10.06
CA LEU A 21 2.90 13.79 -9.43
C LEU A 21 2.39 15.19 -9.05
N ARG A 22 3.24 16.02 -8.41
CA ARG A 22 2.91 17.41 -8.09
C ARG A 22 2.51 18.18 -9.35
N ASP A 23 3.34 18.15 -10.38
CA ASP A 23 3.05 18.87 -11.64
C ASP A 23 1.71 18.45 -12.26
N GLN A 24 1.37 17.17 -12.21
CA GLN A 24 0.09 16.67 -12.70
C GLN A 24 -1.09 17.11 -11.85
N LEU A 25 -0.97 17.09 -10.52
CA LEU A 25 -2.05 17.53 -9.62
C LEU A 25 -2.36 19.01 -9.82
N GLU A 26 -1.34 19.85 -9.97
CA GLU A 26 -1.51 21.30 -10.15
C GLU A 26 -2.02 21.69 -11.56
N THR A 27 -2.16 20.73 -12.48
CA THR A 27 -2.75 20.98 -13.81
C THR A 27 -4.28 21.16 -13.74
N ASP A 28 -4.97 20.56 -12.76
CA ASP A 28 -6.41 20.74 -12.55
C ASP A 28 -6.64 21.83 -11.48
N PRO A 29 -7.28 22.98 -11.81
CA PRO A 29 -7.55 24.04 -10.84
C PRO A 29 -8.34 23.59 -9.61
N ARG A 30 -9.12 22.50 -9.70
CA ARG A 30 -9.88 21.94 -8.58
C ARG A 30 -8.99 21.26 -7.54
N LEU A 31 -7.77 20.89 -7.93
CA LEU A 31 -6.78 20.22 -7.08
C LEU A 31 -5.65 21.16 -6.68
N ALA A 32 -5.77 22.46 -6.96
CA ALA A 32 -4.72 23.43 -6.67
C ALA A 32 -4.30 23.38 -5.18
N GLY A 33 -3.01 23.22 -4.93
CA GLY A 33 -2.42 23.12 -3.59
C GLY A 33 -2.61 21.77 -2.89
N LEU A 34 -3.25 20.79 -3.54
CA LEU A 34 -3.44 19.46 -2.97
C LEU A 34 -2.10 18.75 -2.75
N ALA A 35 -1.15 18.90 -3.67
CA ALA A 35 0.16 18.25 -3.55
C ALA A 35 0.86 18.67 -2.24
N ASP A 36 0.89 19.97 -1.95
CA ASP A 36 1.50 20.48 -0.72
C ASP A 36 0.70 20.12 0.53
N GLN A 37 -0.62 20.00 0.43
CA GLN A 37 -1.44 19.50 1.53
C GLN A 37 -1.10 18.03 1.84
N LEU A 38 -1.00 17.18 0.82
CA LEU A 38 -0.67 15.77 0.97
C LEU A 38 0.74 15.57 1.53
N ASP A 39 1.72 16.34 1.07
CA ASP A 39 3.09 16.29 1.61
C ASP A 39 3.13 16.58 3.12
N ARG A 40 2.28 17.49 3.62
CA ARG A 40 2.22 17.81 5.06
C ARG A 40 1.43 16.81 5.89
N THR A 41 0.35 16.26 5.32
CA THR A 41 -0.63 15.46 6.09
C THR A 41 -0.43 13.96 5.92
N HIS A 42 0.13 13.53 4.79
CA HIS A 42 0.32 12.15 4.41
C HIS A 42 1.68 11.95 3.72
N PRO A 43 2.81 12.20 4.40
CA PRO A 43 4.16 12.12 3.81
C PRO A 43 4.54 10.71 3.31
N HIS A 44 3.76 9.69 3.65
CA HIS A 44 3.97 8.30 3.24
C HIS A 44 2.79 7.75 2.41
N LEU A 45 1.95 8.62 1.84
CA LEU A 45 0.79 8.22 1.04
C LEU A 45 1.20 7.37 -0.17
N PHE A 46 2.32 7.72 -0.80
CA PHE A 46 2.83 7.04 -1.98
C PHE A 46 4.20 6.43 -1.67
N SER A 47 4.32 5.12 -1.85
CA SER A 47 5.63 4.48 -1.90
C SER A 47 6.35 4.89 -3.17
N GLN A 48 7.61 5.32 -3.03
CA GLN A 48 8.50 5.61 -4.17
C GLN A 48 9.14 4.33 -4.75
N THR A 49 8.88 3.17 -4.15
CA THR A 49 9.46 1.88 -4.50
C THR A 49 8.37 0.82 -4.73
N VAL A 50 8.64 -0.12 -5.64
CA VAL A 50 7.86 -1.36 -5.75
C VAL A 50 8.36 -2.39 -4.74
N VAL A 51 7.46 -3.31 -4.35
CA VAL A 51 7.81 -4.59 -3.75
C VAL A 51 7.39 -5.69 -4.72
N PHE A 52 8.30 -6.62 -5.01
CA PHE A 52 8.06 -7.82 -5.79
C PHE A 52 7.48 -8.91 -4.90
N LEU A 53 6.41 -9.53 -5.37
CA LEU A 53 5.76 -10.66 -4.71
C LEU A 53 5.77 -11.86 -5.66
N ASP A 54 6.31 -12.98 -5.21
CA ASP A 54 6.14 -14.24 -5.90
C ASP A 54 4.73 -14.82 -5.64
N PRO A 55 4.25 -15.75 -6.49
CA PRO A 55 2.92 -16.34 -6.33
C PRO A 55 2.68 -17.00 -4.97
N GLN A 56 3.69 -17.66 -4.40
CA GLN A 56 3.55 -18.34 -3.10
C GLN A 56 3.33 -17.32 -1.98
N THR A 57 4.12 -16.24 -1.95
CA THR A 57 3.92 -15.15 -0.99
C THR A 57 2.55 -14.49 -1.16
N ARG A 58 2.14 -14.22 -2.40
CA ARG A 58 0.81 -13.65 -2.69
C ARG A 58 -0.31 -14.54 -2.13
N ASP A 59 -0.25 -15.84 -2.41
CA ASP A 59 -1.28 -16.79 -1.98
C ASP A 59 -1.27 -16.97 -0.46
N ALA A 60 -0.10 -16.91 0.19
CA ALA A 60 0.01 -16.92 1.64
C ALA A 60 -0.68 -15.70 2.29
N VAL A 61 -0.49 -14.51 1.73
CA VAL A 61 -1.19 -13.28 2.20
C VAL A 61 -2.70 -13.44 2.02
N ALA A 62 -3.16 -13.91 0.86
CA ALA A 62 -4.58 -14.12 0.59
C ALA A 62 -5.22 -15.10 1.58
N HIS A 63 -4.55 -16.22 1.87
CA HIS A 63 -5.03 -17.19 2.86
C HIS A 63 -5.04 -16.63 4.29
N ALA A 64 -4.03 -15.84 4.67
CA ALA A 64 -3.98 -15.21 5.98
C ALA A 64 -5.16 -14.23 6.18
N VAL A 65 -5.42 -13.38 5.19
CA VAL A 65 -6.57 -12.45 5.20
C VAL A 65 -7.88 -13.22 5.30
N ALA A 66 -8.10 -14.23 4.44
CA ALA A 66 -9.32 -15.03 4.48
C ALA A 66 -9.54 -15.74 5.83
N ALA A 67 -8.47 -16.20 6.48
CA ALA A 67 -8.55 -16.79 7.81
C ALA A 67 -8.96 -15.77 8.87
N ILE A 68 -8.37 -14.56 8.82
CA ILE A 68 -8.73 -13.45 9.71
C ILE A 68 -10.19 -13.06 9.52
N GLU A 69 -10.62 -12.83 8.28
CA GLU A 69 -12.00 -12.46 7.96
C GLU A 69 -13.01 -13.51 8.45
N ARG A 70 -12.72 -14.80 8.24
CA ARG A 70 -13.54 -15.89 8.75
C ARG A 70 -13.64 -15.86 10.28
N VAL A 71 -12.55 -15.63 10.99
CA VAL A 71 -12.56 -15.52 12.46
C VAL A 71 -13.36 -14.29 12.91
N MET A 72 -13.16 -13.15 12.25
CA MET A 72 -13.87 -11.90 12.53
C MET A 72 -15.38 -12.00 12.24
N SER A 73 -15.80 -12.93 11.39
CA SER A 73 -17.22 -13.21 11.12
C SER A 73 -17.91 -14.06 12.20
N LEU A 74 -17.15 -14.64 13.14
CA LEU A 74 -17.74 -15.46 14.21
C LEU A 74 -18.49 -14.57 15.23
N PRO A 75 -19.74 -14.90 15.61
CA PRO A 75 -20.51 -14.09 16.56
C PRO A 75 -19.79 -13.84 17.87
N ALA A 76 -19.17 -14.87 18.46
CA ALA A 76 -18.43 -14.74 19.71
C ALA A 76 -17.22 -13.80 19.60
N TRP A 77 -16.57 -13.74 18.44
CA TRP A 77 -15.47 -12.80 18.21
C TRP A 77 -15.98 -11.36 18.10
N GLN A 78 -17.11 -11.16 17.41
CA GLN A 78 -17.73 -9.85 17.25
C GLN A 78 -18.24 -9.30 18.58
N GLU A 79 -18.95 -10.12 19.36
CA GLU A 79 -19.45 -9.76 20.70
C GLU A 79 -18.30 -9.34 21.63
N ALA A 80 -17.17 -10.04 21.58
CA ALA A 80 -16.02 -9.73 22.43
C ALA A 80 -15.22 -8.49 21.96
N SER A 81 -15.26 -8.15 20.67
CA SER A 81 -14.41 -7.11 20.08
C SER A 81 -15.12 -5.77 19.83
N LEU A 82 -16.46 -5.78 19.74
CA LEU A 82 -17.27 -4.60 19.44
C LEU A 82 -18.02 -4.03 20.67
N ALA A 83 -17.91 -4.68 21.83
CA ALA A 83 -18.43 -4.21 23.11
C ALA A 83 -17.54 -3.12 23.71
#